data_AF-A0A2H1WTA9-F1
#
_entry.id   AF-A0A2H1WTA9-F1
#
_cell.length_a   1.000
_cell.length_b   1.000
_cell.length_c   1.000
_cell.angle_alpha   90.00
_cell.angle_beta   90.00
_cell.angle_gamma   90.00
#
_symmetry.space_group_name_H-M   'P 1'
#
loop_
_entity.id
_entity.type
_entity.pdbx_description
1 polymer ?
#
loop_
_entity_poly.entity_id
_entity_poly.type
_entity_poly.pdbx_seq_one_letter_code
_entity_poly.pdbx_strand_id
1 'polypeptide(L)'
;MGIVSDVPVEWTEDEIMNNVRVSTGCGVVIKARRMNRKVTSPNGTEWKPTQTVVLIFDGQTLPKKVFCFYSALPVELYSYSTIQCFNCCRFGHTRTLCRSKPHGFRCGQDHPGDGCQISEIDAHCVNCNGNHFANYNSCPELGRQKSIKALMAERSISYAEASQVWWDLRVATVELAATGRGARSSWLW
;
A
#
# COMPACT_ATOMS: atom_id res chain seq x y z
N MET A 1 1.64 6.15 9.72
CA MET A 1 2.93 6.61 9.14
C MET A 1 2.68 7.85 8.31
N GLY A 2 3.69 8.71 8.18
CA GLY A 2 3.60 9.91 7.38
C GLY A 2 4.54 9.90 6.18
N ILE A 3 4.17 10.58 5.12
CA ILE A 3 5.02 10.92 3.99
C ILE A 3 5.29 12.42 4.01
N VAL A 4 6.54 12.78 3.76
CA VAL A 4 7.02 14.15 3.76
C VAL A 4 7.73 14.41 2.44
N SER A 5 7.38 15.51 1.80
CA SER A 5 7.95 15.97 0.52
C SER A 5 8.93 17.12 0.76
N ASP A 6 9.65 17.52 -0.29
CA ASP A 6 10.59 18.64 -0.28
C ASP A 6 11.74 18.51 0.72
N VAL A 7 12.12 17.27 1.04
CA VAL A 7 13.29 16.97 1.88
C VAL A 7 14.55 16.95 1.01
N PRO A 8 15.55 17.81 1.26
CA PRO A 8 16.77 17.84 0.48
C PRO A 8 17.45 16.46 0.41
N VAL A 9 18.03 16.13 -0.76
CA VAL A 9 18.54 14.78 -1.05
C VAL A 9 19.84 14.49 -0.30
N GLU A 10 20.58 15.55 0.02
CA GLU A 10 21.80 15.55 0.81
C GLU A 10 21.57 15.13 2.27
N TRP A 11 20.36 15.26 2.81
CA TRP A 11 20.06 14.83 4.18
C TRP A 11 19.96 13.31 4.26
N THR A 12 20.87 12.70 4.99
CA THR A 12 20.85 11.26 5.26
C THR A 12 19.68 10.89 6.18
N GLU A 13 19.29 9.61 6.18
CA GLU A 13 18.24 9.12 7.07
C GLU A 13 18.61 9.34 8.55
N ASP A 14 19.88 9.16 8.91
CA ASP A 14 20.39 9.38 10.26
C ASP A 14 20.37 10.86 10.67
N GLU A 15 20.74 11.77 9.76
CA GLU A 15 20.64 13.22 10.00
C GLU A 15 19.19 13.65 10.20
N ILE A 16 18.26 13.12 9.42
CA ILE A 16 16.82 13.38 9.60
C ILE A 16 16.39 12.88 10.98
N MET A 17 16.75 11.64 11.34
CA MET A 17 16.40 11.05 12.64
C MET A 17 16.92 11.86 13.83
N ASN A 18 18.14 12.40 13.73
CA ASN A 18 18.77 13.16 14.82
C ASN A 18 18.22 14.60 14.95
N ASN A 19 17.65 15.16 13.88
CA ASN A 19 17.23 16.57 13.85
C ASN A 19 15.71 16.77 13.73
N VAL A 20 14.94 15.70 13.57
CA VAL A 20 13.48 15.77 13.47
C VAL A 20 12.85 16.00 14.84
N ARG A 21 11.93 16.96 14.89
CA ARG A 21 11.10 17.29 16.04
C ARG A 21 9.65 17.25 15.62
N VAL A 22 8.81 16.71 16.50
CA VAL A 22 7.37 16.61 16.29
C VAL A 22 6.66 17.54 17.26
N SER A 23 5.47 18.04 16.89
CA SER A 23 4.63 18.82 17.80
C SER A 23 4.28 18.03 19.07
N THR A 24 4.07 18.75 20.17
CA THR A 24 3.62 18.17 21.45
C THR A 24 2.34 17.34 21.27
N GLY A 25 2.26 16.21 21.96
CA GLY A 25 1.11 15.28 21.87
C GLY A 25 1.15 14.31 20.69
N CYS A 26 2.18 14.37 19.85
CA CYS A 26 2.42 13.38 18.79
C CYS A 26 3.56 12.44 19.19
N GLY A 27 3.55 11.23 18.62
CA GLY A 27 4.62 10.24 18.78
C GLY A 27 5.96 10.72 18.22
N VAL A 28 7.06 10.25 18.80
CA VAL A 28 8.41 10.49 18.26
C VAL A 28 8.61 9.74 16.96
N VAL A 29 9.55 10.19 16.12
CA VAL A 29 9.92 9.46 14.91
C VAL A 29 10.81 8.27 15.31
N ILE A 30 10.41 7.05 14.94
CA ILE A 30 11.18 5.82 15.18
C ILE A 30 12.09 5.51 13.98
N LYS A 31 11.65 5.85 12.77
CA LYS A 31 12.39 5.53 11.56
C LYS A 31 12.08 6.49 10.43
N ALA A 32 13.12 6.90 9.71
CA ALA A 32 13.04 7.57 8.42
C ALA A 32 13.39 6.58 7.31
N ARG A 33 12.73 6.69 6.17
CA ARG A 33 13.05 5.92 4.96
C ARG A 33 12.89 6.80 3.72
N ARG A 34 13.99 7.11 3.04
CA ARG A 34 13.95 7.87 1.80
C ARG A 34 13.42 7.02 0.66
N MET A 35 12.53 7.60 -0.15
CA MET A 35 12.03 6.94 -1.35
C MET A 35 13.03 7.13 -2.50
N ASN A 36 13.20 6.07 -3.29
CA ASN A 36 14.06 6.08 -4.46
C ASN A 36 13.21 5.91 -5.72
N ARG A 37 13.61 6.57 -6.80
CA ARG A 37 13.01 6.42 -8.12
C ARG A 37 13.97 5.69 -9.04
N LYS A 38 13.46 4.71 -9.77
CA LYS A 38 14.18 4.01 -10.84
C LYS A 38 14.33 4.95 -12.05
N VAL A 39 15.55 5.23 -12.47
CA VAL A 39 15.88 6.01 -13.66
C VAL A 39 16.51 5.08 -14.68
N THR A 40 15.91 5.00 -15.86
CA THR A 40 16.40 4.16 -16.96
C THR A 40 17.16 5.05 -17.93
N SER A 41 18.45 4.80 -18.05
CA SER A 41 19.37 5.48 -18.97
C SER A 41 19.86 4.51 -20.03
N PRO A 42 20.44 4.98 -21.15
CA PRO A 42 21.05 4.10 -22.17
C PRO A 42 22.11 3.16 -21.59
N ASN A 43 22.81 3.59 -20.53
CA ASN A 43 23.90 2.86 -19.89
C ASN A 43 23.43 1.92 -18.77
N GLY A 44 22.13 1.81 -18.52
CA GLY A 44 21.58 0.92 -17.50
C GLY A 44 20.50 1.56 -16.63
N THR A 45 20.11 0.81 -15.60
CA THR A 45 19.11 1.23 -14.63
C THR A 45 19.79 1.65 -13.33
N GLU A 46 19.50 2.86 -12.86
CA GLU A 46 19.98 3.37 -11.57
C GLU A 46 18.81 3.75 -10.65
N TRP A 47 19.00 3.57 -9.33
CA TRP A 47 18.06 4.05 -8.32
C TRP A 47 18.56 5.38 -7.77
N LYS A 48 17.80 6.46 -8.01
CA LYS A 48 18.16 7.79 -7.50
C LYS A 48 17.27 8.17 -6.32
N PRO A 49 17.86 8.72 -5.24
CA PRO A 49 17.08 9.23 -4.11
C PRO A 49 16.16 10.37 -4.55
N THR A 50 14.98 10.41 -3.95
CA THR A 50 13.99 11.47 -4.17
C THR A 50 13.95 12.41 -2.97
N GLN A 51 13.25 13.53 -3.12
CA GLN A 51 12.98 14.48 -2.04
C GLN A 51 11.85 14.01 -1.09
N THR A 52 11.43 12.76 -1.21
CA THR A 52 10.32 12.20 -0.46
C THR A 52 10.82 11.21 0.58
N VAL A 53 10.39 11.38 1.82
CA VAL A 53 10.78 10.54 2.96
C VAL A 53 9.53 10.04 3.68
N VAL A 54 9.50 8.75 3.98
CA VAL A 54 8.46 8.14 4.81
C VAL A 54 8.97 8.12 6.25
N LEU A 55 8.19 8.70 7.16
CA LEU A 55 8.44 8.73 8.59
C LEU A 55 7.49 7.77 9.32
N ILE A 56 8.07 6.97 10.21
CA ILE A 56 7.36 6.05 11.10
C ILE A 56 7.36 6.68 12.49
N PHE A 57 6.18 6.82 13.08
CA PHE A 57 5.97 7.48 14.36
C PHE A 57 5.55 6.49 15.44
N ASP A 58 5.99 6.69 16.67
CA ASP A 58 5.54 5.98 17.87
C ASP A 58 4.30 6.67 18.46
N GLY A 59 3.17 6.62 17.75
CA GLY A 59 1.95 7.24 18.23
C GLY A 59 0.77 7.04 17.29
N GLN A 60 -0.43 7.15 17.86
CA GLN A 60 -1.68 6.94 17.13
C GLN A 60 -2.06 8.12 16.23
N THR A 61 -1.68 9.34 16.65
CA THR A 61 -2.02 10.58 15.96
C THR A 61 -0.93 10.94 14.96
N LEU A 62 -1.31 11.10 13.69
CA LEU A 62 -0.42 11.61 12.65
C LEU A 62 -0.20 13.12 12.86
N PRO A 63 1.05 13.59 13.05
CA PRO A 63 1.31 15.02 13.12
C PRO A 63 0.98 15.68 11.78
N LYS A 64 0.50 16.93 11.79
CA LYS A 64 0.25 17.69 10.54
C LYS A 64 1.54 18.21 9.88
N LYS A 65 2.59 18.37 10.68
CA LYS A 65 3.91 18.84 10.26
C LYS A 65 4.98 18.29 11.20
N VAL A 66 6.17 18.10 10.66
CA VAL A 66 7.40 17.88 11.43
C VAL A 66 8.35 19.04 11.20
N PHE A 67 9.21 19.30 12.16
CA PHE A 67 10.28 20.27 12.03
C PHE A 67 11.59 19.52 11.91
N CYS A 68 12.33 19.71 10.83
CA CYS A 68 13.64 19.09 10.64
C CYS A 68 14.63 20.19 10.30
N PHE A 69 15.68 20.33 11.11
CA PHE A 69 16.56 21.51 11.08
C PHE A 69 15.75 22.81 11.22
N TYR A 70 15.81 23.68 10.20
CA TYR A 70 15.09 24.95 10.14
C TYR A 70 13.85 24.91 9.23
N SER A 71 13.47 23.71 8.77
CA SER A 71 12.36 23.52 7.83
C SER A 71 11.14 22.95 8.54
N ALA A 72 9.97 23.56 8.29
CA ALA A 72 8.68 23.01 8.67
C ALA A 72 8.13 22.22 7.48
N LEU A 73 8.04 20.90 7.63
CA LEU A 73 7.67 20.00 6.55
C LEU A 73 6.26 19.43 6.80
N PRO A 74 5.30 19.64 5.90
CA PRO A 74 3.98 19.02 5.98
C PRO A 74 4.08 17.51 5.97
N VAL A 75 3.24 16.87 6.77
CA VAL A 75 3.14 15.41 6.81
C VAL A 75 1.79 15.02 6.25
N GLU A 76 1.82 14.20 5.21
CA GLU A 76 0.64 13.58 4.65
C GLU A 76 0.55 12.12 5.08
N LEU A 77 -0.65 11.54 4.99
CA LEU A 77 -0.85 10.16 5.35
C LEU A 77 -0.15 9.23 4.35
N TYR A 78 0.69 8.32 4.86
CA TYR A 78 1.31 7.30 4.02
C TYR A 78 0.52 5.98 4.08
N SER A 79 -0.06 5.58 2.95
CA SER A 79 -0.64 4.27 2.75
C SER A 79 0.33 3.35 1.99
N TYR A 80 0.55 2.15 2.52
CA TYR A 80 1.39 1.16 1.84
C TYR A 80 0.75 0.73 0.51
N SER A 81 1.58 0.58 -0.52
CA SER A 81 1.12 -0.03 -1.77
C SER A 81 0.68 -1.48 -1.55
N THR A 82 -0.40 -1.89 -2.22
CA THR A 82 -0.81 -3.30 -2.23
C THR A 82 0.17 -4.11 -3.05
N ILE A 83 0.92 -4.97 -2.37
CA ILE A 83 1.96 -5.80 -2.97
C ILE A 83 1.32 -7.13 -3.38
N GLN A 84 1.55 -7.54 -4.62
CA GLN A 84 1.16 -8.86 -5.13
C GLN A 84 2.40 -9.71 -5.34
N CYS A 85 2.36 -10.95 -4.84
CA CYS A 85 3.46 -11.89 -4.99
C CYS A 85 3.54 -12.40 -6.43
N PHE A 86 4.65 -12.15 -7.12
CA PHE A 86 4.89 -12.66 -8.48
C PHE A 86 5.12 -14.19 -8.58
N ASN A 87 5.07 -14.91 -7.45
CA ASN A 87 5.17 -16.37 -7.43
C ASN A 87 3.80 -17.04 -7.28
N CYS A 88 3.05 -16.71 -6.23
CA CYS A 88 1.76 -17.35 -5.93
C CYS A 88 0.54 -16.46 -6.21
N CYS A 89 0.75 -15.26 -6.77
CA CYS A 89 -0.28 -14.26 -7.09
C CYS A 89 -1.10 -13.71 -5.91
N ARG A 90 -0.87 -14.19 -4.67
CA ARG A 90 -1.53 -13.69 -3.46
C ARG A 90 -0.97 -12.33 -3.02
N PHE A 91 -1.78 -11.59 -2.28
CA PHE A 91 -1.40 -10.27 -1.76
C PHE A 91 -0.62 -10.34 -0.44
N GLY A 92 0.12 -9.27 -0.14
CA GLY A 92 0.72 -9.03 1.17
C GLY A 92 2.21 -9.40 1.30
N HIS A 93 2.81 -10.04 0.30
CA HIS A 93 4.23 -10.39 0.35
C HIS A 93 4.87 -10.40 -1.04
N THR A 94 6.20 -10.32 -1.08
CA THR A 94 7.01 -10.39 -2.30
C THR A 94 7.38 -11.84 -2.63
N ARG A 95 7.86 -12.07 -3.87
CA ARG A 95 8.39 -13.37 -4.31
C ARG A 95 9.51 -13.90 -3.40
N THR A 96 10.37 -13.02 -2.89
CA THR A 96 11.49 -13.38 -2.01
C THR A 96 11.06 -13.94 -0.65
N LEU A 97 9.88 -13.54 -0.16
CA LEU A 97 9.32 -14.01 1.11
C LEU A 97 8.27 -15.12 0.91
N CYS A 98 8.04 -15.53 -0.34
CA CYS A 98 7.01 -16.50 -0.66
C CYS A 98 7.44 -17.91 -0.24
N ARG A 99 6.55 -18.60 0.47
CA ARG A 99 6.70 -20.02 0.88
C ARG A 99 5.74 -20.96 0.14
N SER A 100 4.96 -20.42 -0.79
CA SER A 100 3.95 -21.16 -1.54
C SER A 100 4.50 -21.67 -2.88
N LYS A 101 3.84 -22.69 -3.45
CA LYS A 101 4.10 -23.15 -4.81
C LYS A 101 3.82 -22.03 -5.83
N PRO A 102 4.53 -22.00 -6.97
CA PRO A 102 4.23 -21.06 -8.04
C PRO A 102 2.81 -21.30 -8.58
N HIS A 103 2.08 -20.22 -8.83
CA HIS A 103 0.77 -20.24 -9.46
C HIS A 103 0.79 -19.38 -10.72
N GLY A 104 0.20 -19.89 -11.80
CA GLY A 104 0.08 -19.17 -13.06
C GLY A 104 -0.87 -17.98 -12.90
N PHE A 105 -0.40 -16.76 -13.16
CA PHE A 105 -1.24 -15.55 -13.03
C PHE A 105 -2.42 -15.53 -14.01
N ARG A 106 -2.38 -16.32 -15.09
CA ARG A 106 -3.46 -16.37 -16.09
C ARG A 106 -4.60 -17.34 -15.71
N CYS A 107 -4.28 -18.46 -15.06
CA CYS A 107 -5.22 -19.56 -14.85
C CYS A 107 -5.33 -20.06 -13.41
N GLY A 108 -4.47 -19.58 -12.51
CA GLY A 108 -4.45 -19.97 -11.10
C GLY A 108 -3.96 -21.39 -10.81
N GLN A 109 -3.41 -22.11 -11.80
CA GLN A 109 -2.92 -23.49 -11.63
C GLN A 109 -1.49 -23.55 -11.09
N ASP A 110 -1.10 -24.69 -10.51
CA ASP A 110 0.20 -24.98 -9.88
C ASP A 110 1.36 -25.07 -10.89
N HIS A 111 1.71 -23.95 -11.52
CA HIS A 111 2.90 -23.84 -12.37
C HIS A 111 3.42 -22.39 -12.43
N PRO A 112 4.67 -22.16 -12.86
CA PRO A 112 5.18 -20.81 -13.12
C PRO A 112 4.38 -20.10 -14.21
N GLY A 113 4.13 -18.80 -14.04
CA GLY A 113 3.41 -17.99 -15.04
C GLY A 113 4.13 -17.89 -16.39
N ASP A 114 5.45 -18.03 -16.39
CA ASP A 114 6.32 -18.02 -17.58
C ASP A 114 6.09 -19.32 -18.38
N GLY A 115 5.14 -19.30 -19.31
CA GLY A 115 4.73 -20.46 -20.10
C GLY A 115 3.23 -20.77 -20.07
N CYS A 116 2.44 -20.02 -19.31
CA CYS A 116 0.98 -20.14 -19.35
C CYS A 116 0.42 -19.58 -20.66
N GLN A 117 -0.13 -20.43 -21.52
CA GLN A 117 -0.71 -20.03 -22.82
C GLN A 117 -2.22 -19.75 -22.77
N ILE A 118 -2.79 -19.64 -21.57
CA ILE A 118 -4.23 -19.40 -21.40
C ILE A 118 -4.59 -17.98 -21.86
N SER A 119 -5.64 -17.91 -22.68
CA SER A 119 -6.19 -16.67 -23.21
C SER A 119 -6.88 -15.87 -22.10
N GLU A 120 -7.22 -14.60 -22.37
CA GLU A 120 -7.99 -13.79 -21.40
C GLU A 120 -9.43 -14.30 -21.22
N ILE A 121 -9.98 -14.98 -22.22
CA ILE A 121 -11.36 -15.52 -22.21
C ILE A 121 -11.48 -16.72 -21.27
N ASP A 122 -10.42 -17.53 -21.19
CA ASP A 122 -10.32 -18.72 -20.34
C ASP A 122 -9.56 -18.43 -19.04
N ALA A 123 -9.35 -17.15 -18.72
CA ALA A 123 -8.60 -16.74 -17.57
C ALA A 123 -9.32 -17.08 -16.27
N HIS A 124 -8.55 -17.36 -15.22
CA HIS A 124 -9.11 -17.61 -13.91
C HIS A 124 -8.26 -16.97 -12.82
N CYS A 125 -8.87 -16.06 -12.06
CA CYS A 125 -8.21 -15.33 -11.00
C CYS A 125 -8.20 -16.15 -9.69
N VAL A 126 -7.02 -16.58 -9.23
CA VAL A 126 -6.85 -17.32 -7.96
C VAL A 126 -7.33 -16.57 -6.71
N ASN A 127 -7.48 -15.24 -6.80
CA ASN A 127 -7.80 -14.40 -5.65
C ASN A 127 -9.30 -14.13 -5.47
N CYS A 128 -10.08 -14.10 -6.56
CA CYS A 128 -11.51 -13.82 -6.51
C CYS A 128 -12.38 -14.77 -7.34
N ASN A 129 -11.77 -15.76 -7.99
CA ASN A 129 -12.41 -16.72 -8.91
C ASN A 129 -13.15 -16.08 -10.10
N GLY A 130 -12.81 -14.83 -10.45
CA GLY A 130 -13.34 -14.15 -11.62
C GLY A 130 -12.63 -14.53 -12.92
N ASN A 131 -13.31 -14.28 -14.05
CA ASN A 131 -12.76 -14.49 -15.39
C ASN A 131 -11.86 -13.31 -15.82
N HIS A 132 -10.66 -13.27 -15.26
CA HIS A 132 -9.59 -12.31 -15.60
C HIS A 132 -8.26 -12.82 -15.04
N PHE A 133 -7.13 -12.27 -15.50
CA PHE A 133 -5.82 -12.59 -14.94
C PHE A 133 -5.68 -12.12 -13.49
N ALA A 134 -4.97 -12.86 -12.65
CA ALA A 134 -4.82 -12.54 -11.23
C ALA A 134 -4.19 -11.17 -10.94
N ASN A 135 -3.44 -10.58 -11.88
CA ASN A 135 -2.82 -9.26 -11.80
C ASN A 135 -3.65 -8.13 -12.43
N TYR A 136 -4.91 -8.40 -12.78
CA TYR A 136 -5.79 -7.40 -13.37
C TYR A 136 -6.15 -6.29 -12.37
N ASN A 137 -6.05 -5.03 -12.81
CA ASN A 137 -6.21 -3.86 -11.93
C ASN A 137 -7.63 -3.69 -11.36
N SER A 138 -8.65 -4.22 -12.05
CA SER A 138 -10.06 -4.15 -11.62
C SER A 138 -10.51 -5.39 -10.87
N CYS A 139 -9.57 -6.24 -10.43
CA CYS A 139 -9.88 -7.39 -9.57
C CYS A 139 -10.53 -6.91 -8.25
N PRO A 140 -11.72 -7.42 -7.86
CA PRO A 140 -12.39 -7.03 -6.62
C PRO A 140 -11.53 -7.25 -5.37
N GLU A 141 -10.72 -8.33 -5.35
CA GLU A 141 -9.83 -8.60 -4.23
C GLU A 141 -8.69 -7.58 -4.13
N LEU A 142 -8.18 -7.06 -5.26
CA LEU A 142 -7.22 -5.97 -5.25
C LEU A 142 -7.84 -4.70 -4.64
N GLY A 143 -9.09 -4.39 -5.00
CA GLY A 143 -9.85 -3.30 -4.41
C GLY A 143 -9.99 -3.46 -2.89
N ARG A 144 -10.43 -4.63 -2.43
CA ARG A 144 -10.53 -4.95 -0.99
C ARG A 144 -9.21 -4.73 -0.25
N GLN A 145 -8.09 -5.23 -0.80
CA GLN A 145 -6.77 -5.07 -0.20
C GLN A 145 -6.34 -3.60 -0.11
N LYS A 146 -6.61 -2.79 -1.14
CA LYS A 146 -6.35 -1.34 -1.12
C LYS A 146 -7.18 -0.64 -0.03
N SER A 147 -8.47 -0.95 0.07
CA SER A 147 -9.35 -0.37 1.10
C SER A 147 -8.88 -0.72 2.52
N ILE A 148 -8.49 -1.99 2.76
CA ILE A 148 -7.95 -2.41 4.06
C ILE A 148 -6.68 -1.63 4.39
N LYS A 149 -5.75 -1.49 3.44
CA LYS A 149 -4.52 -0.71 3.67
C LYS A 149 -4.78 0.77 3.93
N ALA A 150 -5.76 1.36 3.24
CA ALA A 150 -6.21 2.73 3.51
C ALA A 150 -6.74 2.85 4.95
N LEU A 151 -7.62 1.95 5.38
CA LEU A 151 -8.13 1.93 6.76
C LEU A 151 -7.03 1.74 7.81
N MET A 152 -6.06 0.86 7.54
CA MET A 152 -4.89 0.68 8.41
C MET A 152 -4.11 1.99 8.56
N ALA A 153 -3.91 2.73 7.45
CA ALA A 153 -3.19 3.99 7.46
C ALA A 153 -3.99 5.08 8.19
N GLU A 154 -5.26 5.25 7.85
CA GLU A 154 -6.13 6.33 8.37
C GLU A 154 -6.42 6.19 9.86
N ARG A 155 -6.68 4.97 10.32
CA ARG A 155 -7.09 4.69 11.71
C ARG A 155 -5.94 4.18 12.58
N SER A 156 -4.76 3.96 12.00
CA SER A 156 -3.60 3.39 12.69
C SER A 156 -3.94 2.06 13.39
N ILE A 157 -4.65 1.16 12.71
CA ILE A 157 -5.08 -0.15 13.23
C ILE A 157 -4.37 -1.30 12.52
N SER A 158 -4.40 -2.49 13.14
CA SER A 158 -3.84 -3.71 12.56
C SER A 158 -4.62 -4.15 11.31
N TYR A 159 -4.01 -5.05 10.52
CA TYR A 159 -4.68 -5.62 9.35
C TYR A 159 -5.96 -6.39 9.75
N ALA A 160 -5.95 -7.12 10.87
CA ALA A 160 -7.10 -7.89 11.33
C ALA A 160 -8.28 -6.96 11.68
N GLU A 161 -8.02 -5.89 12.43
CA GLU A 161 -9.01 -4.88 12.77
C GLU A 161 -9.52 -4.15 11.52
N ALA A 162 -8.63 -3.73 10.62
CA ALA A 162 -9.01 -3.06 9.37
C ALA A 162 -9.85 -3.97 8.46
N SER A 163 -9.54 -5.27 8.41
CA SER A 163 -10.33 -6.25 7.66
C SER A 163 -11.74 -6.41 8.24
N GLN A 164 -11.88 -6.41 9.57
CA GLN A 164 -13.19 -6.47 10.22
C GLN A 164 -14.00 -5.19 9.95
N VAL A 165 -13.38 -4.02 10.15
CA VAL A 165 -14.01 -2.72 9.86
C VAL A 165 -14.47 -2.64 8.41
N TRP A 166 -13.65 -3.09 7.45
CA TRP A 166 -14.03 -3.13 6.05
C TRP A 166 -15.25 -4.01 5.80
N TRP A 167 -15.30 -5.19 6.45
CA TRP A 167 -16.43 -6.10 6.37
C TRP A 167 -17.71 -5.46 6.90
N ASP A 168 -17.65 -4.84 8.08
CA ASP A 168 -18.79 -4.19 8.71
C ASP A 168 -19.34 -3.04 7.85
N LEU A 169 -18.46 -2.20 7.29
CA LEU A 169 -18.83 -1.13 6.36
C LEU A 169 -19.48 -1.68 5.07
N ARG A 170 -19.00 -2.82 4.57
CA ARG A 170 -19.57 -3.48 3.39
C ARG A 170 -20.96 -4.05 3.68
N VAL A 171 -21.17 -4.67 4.84
CA VAL A 171 -22.49 -5.19 5.23
C VAL A 171 -23.49 -4.03 5.36
N ALA A 172 -23.11 -2.97 6.08
CA ALA A 172 -23.95 -1.79 6.25
C ALA A 172 -24.32 -1.12 4.91
N THR A 173 -23.39 -1.01 3.96
CA THR A 173 -23.69 -0.43 2.63
C THR A 173 -24.65 -1.30 1.82
N VAL A 174 -24.55 -2.63 1.89
CA VAL A 174 -25.48 -3.55 1.23
C VAL A 174 -26.87 -3.48 1.87
N GLU A 175 -26.97 -3.42 3.19
CA GLU A 175 -28.25 -3.27 3.91
C GLU A 175 -28.94 -1.93 3.59
N LEU A 176 -28.17 -0.84 3.51
CA LEU A 176 -28.68 0.48 3.11
C LEU A 176 -29.15 0.49 1.65
N ALA A 177 -28.43 -0.19 0.75
CA ALA A 177 -28.83 -0.34 -0.64
C ALA A 177 -30.13 -1.17 -0.77
N ALA A 178 -30.27 -2.23 0.02
CA ALA A 178 -31.48 -3.07 0.04
C ALA A 178 -32.72 -2.35 0.61
N THR A 179 -32.52 -1.38 1.50
CA THR A 179 -33.61 -0.59 2.11
C THR A 179 -34.01 0.65 1.29
N GLY A 180 -33.44 0.85 0.10
CA GLY A 180 -33.80 1.94 -0.81
C GLY A 180 -33.41 3.35 -0.34
N ARG A 181 -32.67 3.47 0.77
CA ARG A 181 -32.16 4.74 1.29
C ARG A 181 -30.71 4.90 0.88
N GLY A 182 -30.50 5.29 -0.38
CA GLY A 182 -29.17 5.53 -0.93
C GLY A 182 -28.46 6.71 -0.24
N ALA A 183 -27.57 6.42 0.70
CA ALA A 183 -26.56 7.38 1.13
C ALA A 183 -25.36 7.32 0.16
N ARG A 184 -24.97 8.47 -0.39
CA ARG A 184 -23.75 8.61 -1.21
C ARG A 184 -22.52 8.37 -0.33
N SER A 185 -22.02 7.15 -0.25
CA SER A 185 -20.70 6.88 0.34
C SER A 185 -19.61 7.15 -0.69
N SER A 186 -18.83 8.21 -0.49
CA SER A 186 -17.69 8.66 -1.33
C SER A 186 -16.46 7.73 -1.30
N TRP A 187 -16.63 6.45 -0.95
CA TRP A 187 -15.54 5.49 -0.73
C TRP A 187 -15.72 4.24 -1.58
N LEU A 188 -15.85 4.42 -2.89
CA LEU A 188 -15.74 3.35 -3.87
C LEU A 188 -15.00 3.96 -5.06
N TRP A 189 -13.71 3.66 -5.20
CA TRP A 189 -12.93 3.38 -6.44
C TRP A 189 -11.48 3.08 -6.06
#